data_AF-A0A8J5YZQ6-F1
#
_entry.id   AF-A0A8J5YZQ6-F1
#
_cell.length_a   1.000
_cell.length_b   1.000
_cell.length_c   1.000
_cell.angle_alpha   90.00
_cell.angle_beta   90.00
_cell.angle_gamma   90.00
#
_symmetry.space_group_name_H-M   'P 1'
#
loop_
_entity.id
_entity.type
_entity.pdbx_description
1 polymer ?
#
loop_
_entity_poly.entity_id
_entity_poly.type
_entity_poly.pdbx_seq_one_letter_code
_entity_poly.pdbx_strand_id
1 'polypeptide(L)'
;MDAPKFNYDKVEALRKQLEHLQKENQMLRLLLEAMSEKYNILHRIYLQQSNLKLDSYDEYSNKGLNWPPISTVMKTSHVFVKTDPKDNSLIVEDGYQWRKYGQKVTKNNPSPRAYFKCSVTPACPVKRKVQRCVEDKSFLMVTYEGQHNHDVNPTVGQSLSSSTTFPILFVNPFRPTITKNYLGNVMQNYGTSNNVDDDCDDDNNQQ
;
A
#
# COMPACT_ATOMS: atom_id res chain seq x y z
N MET A 1 -24.06 29.23 40.38
CA MET A 1 -24.27 29.05 38.92
C MET A 1 -23.09 28.21 38.44
N ASP A 2 -23.13 26.90 38.70
CA ASP A 2 -22.02 26.02 38.34
C ASP A 2 -22.23 25.51 36.91
N ALA A 3 -21.32 25.90 36.00
CA ALA A 3 -21.33 25.43 34.63
C ALA A 3 -21.12 23.90 34.59
N PRO A 4 -21.69 23.17 33.59
CA PRO A 4 -21.72 21.72 33.61
C PRO A 4 -20.30 21.14 33.47
N LYS A 5 -19.81 20.54 34.55
CA LYS A 5 -18.50 19.86 34.69
C LYS A 5 -18.20 18.88 33.54
N PHE A 6 -19.24 18.33 32.91
CA PHE A 6 -19.19 17.43 31.76
C PHE A 6 -18.42 17.97 30.54
N ASN A 7 -18.38 19.29 30.31
CA ASN A 7 -17.64 19.87 29.19
C ASN A 7 -16.13 19.89 29.46
N TYR A 8 -15.72 20.16 30.70
CA TYR A 8 -14.31 20.26 31.10
C TYR A 8 -13.58 18.91 31.00
N ASP A 9 -14.20 17.83 31.49
CA ASP A 9 -13.59 16.49 31.47
C ASP A 9 -13.35 15.99 30.03
N LYS A 10 -14.28 16.29 29.11
CA LYS A 10 -14.14 15.98 27.68
C LYS A 10 -13.03 16.80 27.02
N VAL A 11 -12.94 18.09 27.32
CA VAL A 11 -11.87 18.97 26.83
C VAL A 11 -10.50 18.49 27.33
N GLU A 12 -10.41 18.07 28.58
CA GLU A 12 -9.17 17.55 29.16
C GLU A 12 -8.77 16.20 28.55
N ALA A 13 -9.73 15.30 28.30
CA ALA A 13 -9.47 14.06 27.58
C ALA A 13 -8.94 14.30 26.15
N LEU A 14 -9.54 15.25 25.42
CA LEU A 14 -9.09 15.63 24.07
C LEU A 14 -7.68 16.25 24.09
N ARG A 15 -7.35 17.06 25.10
CA ARG A 15 -6.00 17.62 25.27
C ARG A 15 -4.96 16.52 25.46
N LYS A 16 -5.26 15.53 26.32
CA LYS A 16 -4.36 14.38 26.53
C LYS A 16 -4.18 13.55 25.26
N GLN A 17 -5.25 13.32 24.50
CA GLN A 17 -5.16 12.64 23.20
C GLN A 17 -4.31 13.43 22.21
N LEU A 18 -4.48 14.75 22.15
CA LEU A 18 -3.68 15.61 21.29
C LEU A 18 -2.19 15.55 21.66
N GLU A 19 -1.86 15.63 22.95
CA GLU A 19 -0.47 15.53 23.42
C GLU A 19 0.15 14.16 23.09
N HIS A 20 -0.62 13.08 23.25
CA HIS A 20 -0.19 11.73 22.88
C HIS A 20 0.11 11.63 21.37
N LEU A 21 -0.82 12.08 20.53
CA LEU A 21 -0.63 12.12 19.08
C LEU A 21 0.54 13.01 18.65
N GLN A 22 0.79 14.11 19.37
CA GLN A 22 1.96 14.95 19.12
C GLN A 22 3.27 14.21 19.39
N LYS A 23 3.34 13.43 20.49
CA LYS A 23 4.50 12.59 20.80
C LYS A 23 4.71 11.49 19.77
N GLU A 24 3.65 10.81 19.35
CA GLU A 24 3.72 9.79 18.29
C GLU A 24 4.21 10.39 16.97
N ASN A 25 3.65 11.53 16.55
CA ASN A 25 4.09 12.23 15.34
C ASN A 25 5.55 12.67 15.43
N GLN A 26 6.02 13.12 16.60
CA GLN A 26 7.43 13.46 16.81
C GLN A 26 8.32 12.23 16.68
N MET A 27 7.92 11.10 17.26
CA MET A 27 8.65 9.83 17.14
C MET A 27 8.72 9.36 15.68
N LEU A 28 7.60 9.43 14.94
CA LEU A 28 7.55 9.07 13.52
C LEU A 28 8.48 9.94 12.66
N ARG A 29 8.57 11.25 12.95
CA ARG A 29 9.52 12.15 12.29
C ARG A 29 10.96 11.76 12.53
N LEU A 30 11.32 11.45 13.79
CA LEU A 30 12.68 10.99 14.12
C LEU A 30 13.01 9.67 13.44
N LEU A 31 12.06 8.74 13.37
CA LEU A 31 12.23 7.47 12.66
C LEU A 31 12.45 7.70 11.17
N LEU A 32 11.65 8.58 10.54
CA LEU A 32 11.79 8.92 9.13
C LEU A 32 13.15 9.55 8.84
N GLU A 33 13.64 10.43 9.72
CA GLU A 33 14.95 11.05 9.59
C GLU A 33 16.06 9.99 9.64
N ALA A 34 16.02 9.09 10.63
CA ALA A 34 16.99 7.99 10.73
C ALA A 34 16.94 7.06 9.51
N MET A 35 15.74 6.79 8.98
CA MET A 35 15.57 6.00 7.76
C MET A 35 16.14 6.72 6.52
N SER A 36 15.92 8.03 6.41
CA SER A 36 16.45 8.87 5.33
C SER A 36 17.98 8.90 5.36
N GLU A 37 18.57 9.09 6.53
CA GLU A 37 20.02 9.05 6.71
C GLU A 37 20.62 7.71 6.28
N LYS A 38 20.01 6.61 6.76
CA LYS A 38 20.42 5.25 6.37
C LYS A 38 20.29 5.02 4.86
N TYR A 39 19.22 5.50 4.25
CA TYR A 39 19.03 5.43 2.79
C TYR A 39 20.12 6.21 2.06
N ASN A 40 20.44 7.42 2.50
CA ASN A 40 21.47 8.26 1.89
C ASN A 40 22.87 7.63 2.00
N ILE A 41 23.18 6.96 3.10
CA ILE A 41 24.43 6.21 3.26
C ILE A 41 24.47 5.04 2.27
N LEU A 42 23.41 4.23 2.21
CA LEU A 42 23.33 3.10 1.28
C LEU A 42 23.42 3.56 -0.18
N HIS A 43 22.76 4.66 -0.51
CA HIS A 43 22.80 5.24 -1.85
C HIS A 43 24.20 5.73 -2.23
N ARG A 44 24.92 6.38 -1.30
CA ARG A 44 26.32 6.78 -1.50
C ARG A 44 27.24 5.57 -1.72
N ILE A 45 27.10 4.53 -0.91
CA ILE A 45 27.87 3.28 -1.08
C ILE A 45 27.59 2.65 -2.46
N TYR A 46 26.33 2.62 -2.88
CA TYR A 46 25.94 2.09 -4.18
C TYR A 46 26.61 2.86 -5.34
N LEU A 47 26.57 4.19 -5.31
CA LEU A 47 27.19 5.03 -6.34
C LEU A 47 28.71 4.92 -6.35
N GLN A 48 29.33 4.78 -5.17
CA GLN A 48 30.77 4.55 -5.07
C GLN A 48 31.19 3.21 -5.70
N GLN A 49 30.41 2.15 -5.46
CA GLN A 49 30.65 0.83 -6.06
C GLN A 49 30.41 0.81 -7.58
N SER A 50 29.48 1.62 -8.12
CA SER A 50 29.28 1.72 -9.57
C SER A 50 30.41 2.50 -10.26
N ASN A 51 30.99 3.50 -9.60
CA ASN A 51 32.11 4.28 -10.15
C ASN A 51 33.45 3.52 -10.12
N LEU A 52 33.62 2.53 -9.24
CA LEU A 52 34.82 1.69 -9.14
C LEU A 52 34.79 0.44 -10.03
N LYS A 53 33.74 0.22 -10.83
CA LYS A 53 33.55 -1.01 -11.63
C LYS A 53 34.06 -0.95 -13.07
N LEU A 54 34.70 0.15 -13.47
CA LEU A 54 35.45 0.22 -14.72
C LEU A 54 36.93 0.30 -14.35
N ASP A 55 37.50 -0.84 -13.95
CA ASP A 55 38.88 -1.26 -14.22
C ASP A 55 39.19 -2.55 -13.42
N SER A 56 39.79 -3.52 -14.10
CA SER A 56 40.44 -4.72 -13.56
C SER A 56 39.54 -5.92 -13.18
N TYR A 57 39.46 -6.86 -14.13
CA TYR A 57 39.26 -8.29 -13.86
C TYR A 57 40.45 -8.77 -13.04
N ASP A 58 40.24 -9.29 -11.82
CA ASP A 58 41.07 -10.35 -11.27
C ASP A 58 40.33 -11.09 -10.15
N GLU A 59 40.39 -12.41 -10.27
CA GLU A 59 39.88 -13.42 -9.37
C GLU A 59 40.78 -13.53 -8.13
N TYR A 60 40.23 -14.07 -7.03
CA TYR A 60 40.85 -14.45 -5.75
C TYR A 60 40.58 -13.60 -4.50
N SER A 61 39.84 -14.26 -3.61
CA SER A 61 39.85 -14.14 -2.14
C SER A 61 39.25 -12.87 -1.51
N ASN A 62 37.94 -12.92 -1.27
CA ASN A 62 37.33 -12.19 -0.16
C ASN A 62 36.56 -13.16 0.75
N LYS A 63 37.23 -13.65 1.80
CA LYS A 63 36.55 -14.19 2.99
C LYS A 63 36.12 -13.00 3.84
N GLY A 64 34.92 -12.50 3.59
CA GLY A 64 34.31 -11.43 4.39
C GLY A 64 33.02 -10.93 3.75
N LEU A 65 31.88 -11.34 4.31
CA LEU A 65 30.53 -10.85 4.00
C LEU A 65 30.14 -10.87 2.51
N ASN A 66 29.74 -12.06 2.02
CA ASN A 66 29.07 -12.19 0.72
C ASN A 66 27.69 -11.53 0.76
N TRP A 67 27.61 -10.24 0.48
CA TRP A 67 26.38 -9.68 -0.06
C TRP A 67 26.31 -10.03 -1.55
N PRO A 68 25.24 -10.66 -2.05
CA PRO A 68 25.15 -10.99 -3.47
C PRO A 68 25.17 -9.71 -4.32
N PRO A 69 25.66 -9.78 -5.58
CA PRO A 69 25.61 -8.65 -6.50
C PRO A 69 24.18 -8.08 -6.60
N ILE A 70 24.03 -6.79 -6.32
CA ILE A 70 22.75 -6.07 -6.21
C ILE A 70 21.87 -6.18 -7.48
N SER A 71 22.44 -6.55 -8.64
CA SER A 71 21.68 -6.76 -9.89
C SER A 71 20.68 -7.91 -9.84
N THR A 72 20.71 -8.76 -8.81
CA THR A 72 19.81 -9.94 -8.71
C THR A 72 18.75 -9.79 -7.61
N VAL A 73 18.74 -8.70 -6.82
CA VAL A 73 17.64 -8.46 -5.89
C VAL A 73 16.43 -8.05 -6.71
N MET A 74 15.58 -9.03 -7.02
CA MET A 74 14.27 -8.80 -7.62
C MET A 74 13.60 -7.65 -6.87
N LYS A 75 13.05 -6.66 -7.59
CA LYS A 75 12.30 -5.57 -6.97
C LYS A 75 11.13 -6.17 -6.20
N THR A 76 11.27 -6.28 -4.89
CA THR A 76 10.20 -6.75 -4.00
C THR A 76 9.48 -5.52 -3.47
N SER A 77 8.17 -5.43 -3.71
CA SER A 77 7.34 -4.35 -3.16
C SER A 77 6.38 -4.90 -2.11
N HIS A 78 6.09 -4.09 -1.10
CA HIS A 78 5.16 -4.42 -0.03
C HIS A 78 4.02 -3.40 -0.02
N VAL A 79 2.79 -3.89 0.13
CA VAL A 79 1.57 -3.07 0.22
C VAL A 79 0.73 -3.57 1.38
N PHE A 80 0.17 -2.66 2.16
CA PHE A 80 -0.80 -2.97 3.21
C PHE A 80 -2.20 -2.61 2.72
N VAL A 81 -3.13 -3.56 2.82
CA VAL A 81 -4.52 -3.42 2.38
C VAL A 81 -5.42 -3.56 3.58
N LYS A 82 -6.30 -2.57 3.78
CA LYS A 82 -7.30 -2.60 4.85
C LYS A 82 -8.46 -3.54 4.45
N THR A 83 -8.86 -4.41 5.37
CA THR A 83 -9.93 -5.41 5.19
C THR A 83 -10.75 -5.53 6.49
N ASP A 84 -11.91 -6.17 6.42
CA ASP A 84 -12.66 -6.50 7.64
C ASP A 84 -11.86 -7.49 8.50
N PRO A 85 -11.66 -7.23 9.81
CA PRO A 85 -11.00 -8.18 10.73
C PRO A 85 -11.65 -9.57 10.82
N LYS A 86 -12.93 -9.68 10.47
CA LYS A 86 -13.69 -10.94 10.45
C LYS A 86 -13.52 -11.71 9.14
N ASP A 87 -13.12 -11.02 8.07
CA ASP A 87 -12.80 -11.68 6.81
C ASP A 87 -11.51 -12.49 7.00
N ASN A 88 -11.58 -13.80 6.80
CA ASN A 88 -10.41 -14.67 6.84
C ASN A 88 -9.81 -14.91 5.45
N SER A 89 -10.37 -14.29 4.41
CA SER A 89 -9.83 -14.36 3.06
C SER A 89 -8.44 -13.69 3.00
N LEU A 90 -7.59 -14.26 2.14
CA LEU A 90 -6.28 -13.72 1.78
C LEU A 90 -6.29 -13.29 0.31
N ILE A 91 -7.40 -12.67 -0.10
CA ILE A 91 -7.63 -12.20 -1.46
C ILE A 91 -7.49 -10.69 -1.46
N VAL A 92 -6.74 -10.17 -2.44
CA VAL A 92 -6.57 -8.74 -2.68
C VAL A 92 -6.83 -8.50 -4.15
N GLU A 93 -7.75 -7.58 -4.43
CA GLU A 93 -8.10 -7.14 -5.77
C GLU A 93 -7.20 -5.95 -6.14
N ASP A 94 -6.33 -6.17 -7.13
CA ASP A 94 -5.35 -5.19 -7.61
C ASP A 94 -5.38 -5.05 -9.16
N GLY A 95 -6.46 -5.54 -9.79
CA GLY A 95 -6.63 -5.55 -11.25
C GLY A 95 -5.88 -6.67 -11.98
N TYR A 96 -4.99 -7.40 -11.31
CA TYR A 96 -4.31 -8.56 -11.90
C TYR A 96 -5.04 -9.86 -11.58
N GLN A 97 -4.88 -10.85 -12.47
CA GLN A 97 -5.38 -12.20 -12.23
C GLN A 97 -4.33 -13.05 -11.56
N TRP A 98 -4.75 -13.71 -10.47
CA TRP A 98 -3.87 -14.48 -9.60
C TRP A 98 -4.38 -15.91 -9.47
N ARG A 99 -3.47 -16.88 -9.60
CA ARG A 99 -3.72 -18.29 -9.27
C ARG A 99 -2.98 -18.63 -7.99
N LYS A 100 -3.71 -19.11 -6.97
CA LYS A 100 -3.12 -19.63 -5.73
C LYS A 100 -2.41 -20.94 -6.07
N TYR A 101 -1.14 -21.07 -5.66
CA TYR A 101 -0.37 -22.29 -5.87
C TYR A 101 0.05 -22.96 -4.56
N GLY A 102 -0.10 -22.27 -3.43
CA GLY A 102 0.23 -22.83 -2.13
C GLY A 102 -0.19 -21.96 -0.96
N GLN A 103 -0.13 -22.55 0.24
CA GLN A 103 -0.32 -21.86 1.51
C GLN A 103 0.61 -22.47 2.54
N LYS A 104 1.26 -21.62 3.34
CA LYS A 104 2.13 -22.06 4.45
C LYS A 104 1.54 -21.57 5.78
N VAL A 105 1.45 -22.49 6.72
CA VAL A 105 1.13 -22.21 8.14
C VAL A 105 2.35 -22.62 8.95
N THR A 106 2.73 -21.84 9.95
CA THR A 106 3.84 -22.19 10.85
C THR A 106 3.36 -22.25 12.29
N LYS A 107 3.94 -23.14 13.10
CA LYS A 107 3.53 -23.33 14.50
C LYS A 107 3.59 -22.04 15.33
N ASN A 108 4.52 -21.15 14.99
CA ASN A 108 4.78 -19.91 15.73
C ASN A 108 4.09 -18.68 15.10
N ASN A 109 3.42 -18.83 13.95
CA ASN A 109 2.66 -17.74 13.32
C ASN A 109 1.25 -18.23 12.99
N PRO A 110 0.23 -17.84 13.77
CA PRO A 110 -1.15 -18.27 13.56
C PRO A 110 -1.76 -17.70 12.28
N SER A 111 -1.13 -16.70 11.65
CA SER A 111 -1.59 -16.10 10.40
C SER A 111 -1.07 -16.89 9.18
N PRO A 112 -1.93 -17.62 8.45
CA PRO A 112 -1.52 -18.33 7.24
C PRO A 112 -0.96 -17.38 6.18
N ARG A 113 0.05 -17.82 5.43
CA ARG A 113 0.60 -17.11 4.28
C ARG A 113 0.18 -17.80 2.99
N ALA A 114 -0.61 -17.13 2.16
CA ALA A 114 -1.02 -17.61 0.85
C ALA A 114 -0.02 -17.16 -0.23
N TYR A 115 0.21 -18.01 -1.21
CA TYR A 115 1.13 -17.77 -2.32
C TYR A 115 0.40 -17.83 -3.65
N PHE A 116 0.63 -16.82 -4.48
CA PHE A 116 -0.03 -16.65 -5.76
C PHE A 116 1.00 -16.38 -6.86
N LYS A 117 0.69 -16.83 -8.07
CA LYS A 117 1.38 -16.46 -9.30
C LYS A 117 0.44 -15.70 -10.21
N CYS A 118 0.96 -14.74 -10.95
CA CYS A 118 0.18 -14.09 -11.99
C CYS A 118 -0.27 -15.15 -13.01
N SER A 119 -1.50 -14.98 -13.50
CA SER A 119 -2.17 -15.99 -14.30
C SER A 119 -2.60 -15.49 -15.67
N VAL A 120 -2.28 -14.22 -15.98
CA VAL A 120 -2.64 -13.55 -17.23
C VAL A 120 -1.86 -14.13 -18.41
N THR A 121 -0.53 -14.25 -18.29
CA THR A 121 0.30 -14.94 -19.30
C THR A 121 1.12 -16.06 -18.64
N PRO A 122 1.30 -17.22 -19.30
CA PRO A 122 2.09 -18.32 -18.75
C PRO A 122 3.54 -17.95 -18.42
N ALA A 123 4.10 -16.97 -19.13
CA ALA A 123 5.46 -16.47 -18.96
C ALA A 123 5.57 -15.29 -17.98
N CYS A 124 4.50 -14.87 -17.32
CA CYS A 124 4.58 -13.77 -16.35
C CYS A 124 5.38 -14.21 -15.12
N PRO A 125 6.50 -13.52 -14.80
CA PRO A 125 7.37 -13.93 -13.70
C PRO A 125 6.81 -13.54 -12.32
N VAL A 126 5.75 -12.72 -12.27
CA VAL A 126 5.28 -12.10 -11.05
C VAL A 126 4.64 -13.09 -10.08
N LYS A 127 5.07 -13.00 -8.83
CA LYS A 127 4.54 -13.76 -7.70
C LYS A 127 4.12 -12.79 -6.62
N ARG A 128 3.09 -13.16 -5.84
CA ARG A 128 2.75 -12.45 -4.61
C ARG A 128 2.50 -13.37 -3.44
N LYS A 129 2.76 -12.84 -2.25
CA LYS A 129 2.47 -13.47 -0.96
C LYS A 129 1.47 -12.59 -0.25
N VAL A 130 0.41 -13.17 0.29
CA VAL A 130 -0.60 -12.44 1.08
C VAL A 130 -0.65 -13.05 2.46
N GLN A 131 -0.55 -12.21 3.49
CA GLN A 131 -0.63 -12.63 4.88
C GLN A 131 -1.33 -11.57 5.70
N ARG A 132 -2.20 -11.99 6.63
CA ARG A 132 -2.84 -11.08 7.58
C ARG A 132 -1.85 -10.67 8.66
N CYS A 133 -1.83 -9.40 9.04
CA CYS A 133 -0.99 -8.94 10.14
C CYS A 133 -1.45 -9.61 11.46
N VAL A 134 -0.49 -9.97 12.31
CA VAL A 134 -0.78 -10.67 13.56
C VAL A 134 -1.25 -9.67 14.62
N GLU A 135 -0.65 -8.48 14.61
CA GLU A 135 -0.90 -7.39 15.54
C GLU A 135 -2.22 -6.67 15.24
N ASP A 136 -2.56 -6.50 13.95
CA ASP A 136 -3.81 -5.89 13.52
C ASP A 136 -4.46 -6.68 12.38
N LYS A 137 -5.52 -7.41 12.72
CA LYS A 137 -6.28 -8.22 11.76
C LYS A 137 -7.02 -7.38 10.71
N SER A 138 -7.10 -6.07 10.85
CA SER A 138 -7.69 -5.17 9.84
C SER A 138 -6.81 -5.04 8.60
N PHE A 139 -5.57 -5.54 8.61
CA PHE A 139 -4.64 -5.38 7.50
C PHE A 139 -4.13 -6.71 6.92
N LEU A 140 -4.06 -6.75 5.60
CA LEU A 140 -3.30 -7.73 4.83
C LEU A 140 -2.00 -7.09 4.34
N MET A 141 -0.88 -7.77 4.56
CA MET A 141 0.40 -7.45 3.93
C MET A 141 0.54 -8.28 2.64
N VAL A 142 0.71 -7.59 1.53
CA VAL A 142 0.98 -8.17 0.22
C VAL A 142 2.43 -7.90 -0.17
N THR A 143 3.16 -8.95 -0.50
CA THR A 143 4.53 -8.86 -1.04
C THR A 143 4.54 -9.29 -2.49
N TYR A 144 4.86 -8.38 -3.41
CA TYR A 144 5.03 -8.67 -4.83
C TYR A 144 6.51 -8.89 -5.16
N GLU A 145 6.79 -9.82 -6.05
CA GLU A 145 8.13 -10.13 -6.55
C GLU A 145 8.10 -10.20 -8.08
N GLY A 146 8.99 -9.45 -8.72
CA GLY A 146 9.09 -9.39 -10.19
C GLY A 146 8.33 -8.21 -10.81
N GLN A 147 8.28 -8.18 -12.14
CA GLN A 147 7.57 -7.16 -12.91
C GLN A 147 6.68 -7.83 -13.96
N HIS A 148 5.46 -7.31 -14.12
CA HIS A 148 4.55 -7.81 -15.14
C HIS A 148 5.11 -7.49 -16.53
N ASN A 149 5.01 -8.45 -17.44
CA ASN A 149 5.40 -8.34 -18.84
C ASN A 149 4.18 -8.30 -19.77
N HIS A 150 3.04 -7.84 -19.25
CA HIS A 150 1.77 -7.74 -19.93
C HIS A 150 0.95 -6.60 -19.33
N ASP A 151 -0.02 -6.11 -20.09
CA ASP A 151 -0.96 -5.09 -19.61
C ASP A 151 -1.92 -5.66 -18.55
N VAL A 152 -2.53 -4.76 -17.79
CA VAL A 152 -3.60 -5.11 -16.84
C VAL A 152 -4.79 -5.61 -17.65
N ASN A 153 -5.33 -6.78 -17.30
CA ASN A 153 -6.42 -7.38 -18.04
C ASN A 153 -7.73 -6.58 -17.77
N PRO A 154 -8.40 -6.02 -18.79
CA PRO A 154 -9.58 -5.19 -18.61
C PRO A 154 -10.80 -5.95 -18.04
N THR A 155 -10.80 -7.28 -18.12
CA THR A 155 -11.96 -8.10 -17.69
C THR A 155 -12.18 -8.11 -16.17
N VAL A 156 -11.22 -7.64 -15.36
CA VAL A 156 -11.33 -7.64 -13.89
C VAL A 156 -11.85 -6.31 -13.33
N GLY A 157 -12.24 -5.34 -14.18
CA GLY A 157 -12.63 -4.02 -13.67
C GLY A 157 -13.69 -3.21 -14.40
N GLN A 158 -14.08 -3.49 -15.65
CA GLN A 158 -15.00 -2.58 -16.36
C GLN A 158 -15.94 -3.31 -17.33
N SER A 159 -17.22 -3.31 -16.99
CA SER A 159 -18.31 -3.25 -17.95
C SER A 159 -18.33 -1.87 -18.62
N LEU A 160 -18.25 -1.87 -19.96
CA LEU A 160 -18.63 -0.80 -20.89
C LEU A 160 -18.00 0.60 -20.67
N SER A 161 -17.01 0.95 -21.49
CA SER A 161 -17.17 2.02 -22.49
C SER A 161 -15.86 2.26 -23.25
N SER A 162 -16.04 2.61 -24.52
CA SER A 162 -15.06 2.65 -25.59
C SER A 162 -14.07 3.81 -25.49
N SER A 163 -12.87 3.59 -26.05
CA SER A 163 -12.05 4.59 -26.75
C SER A 163 -11.69 5.90 -26.04
N THR A 164 -10.43 6.02 -25.61
CA THR A 164 -9.47 7.01 -26.15
C THR A 164 -8.10 6.80 -25.51
N THR A 165 -7.08 6.70 -26.36
CA THR A 165 -5.67 6.58 -26.00
C THR A 165 -5.20 7.77 -25.17
N PHE A 166 -4.81 7.53 -23.92
CA PHE A 166 -3.88 8.39 -23.20
C PHE A 166 -2.87 7.50 -22.44
N PRO A 167 -1.56 7.80 -22.50
CA PRO A 167 -0.58 7.07 -21.72
C PRO A 167 -0.79 7.40 -20.24
N ILE A 168 -1.26 6.42 -19.46
CA ILE A 168 -1.35 6.52 -18.01
C ILE A 168 0.09 6.54 -17.49
N LEU A 169 0.59 7.75 -17.20
CA LEU A 169 1.80 7.93 -16.42
C LEU A 169 1.61 7.19 -15.09
N PHE A 170 2.52 6.26 -14.80
CA PHE A 170 2.63 5.62 -13.49
C PHE A 170 2.68 6.68 -12.39
N VAL A 171 1.57 6.86 -11.67
CA VAL A 171 1.56 7.69 -10.47
C VAL A 171 2.30 6.90 -9.40
N ASN A 172 3.57 7.25 -9.19
CA ASN A 172 4.35 6.77 -8.06
C ASN A 172 3.65 7.18 -6.75
N PRO A 173 3.22 6.25 -5.88
CA PRO A 173 2.46 6.58 -4.67
C PRO A 173 3.29 7.21 -3.54
N PHE A 174 4.52 7.67 -3.81
CA PHE A 174 5.44 8.22 -2.80
C PHE A 174 6.10 9.56 -3.14
N ARG A 175 5.57 10.33 -4.11
CA ARG A 175 6.07 11.70 -4.34
C ARG A 175 5.19 12.72 -3.60
N PRO A 176 5.69 13.36 -2.52
CA PRO A 176 4.99 14.50 -1.94
C PRO A 176 5.13 15.69 -2.92
N THR A 177 4.09 15.93 -3.71
CA THR A 177 3.95 17.18 -4.44
C THR A 177 3.48 18.23 -3.44
N ILE A 178 4.41 19.04 -2.93
CA ILE A 178 4.07 20.28 -2.23
C ILE A 178 3.53 21.25 -3.29
N THR A 179 2.21 21.27 -3.46
CA THR A 179 1.53 22.42 -4.04
C THR A 179 1.33 23.44 -2.92
N LYS A 180 2.21 24.44 -2.86
CA LYS A 180 1.95 25.67 -2.11
C LYS A 180 0.79 26.38 -2.79
N ASN A 181 -0.40 26.27 -2.22
CA ASN A 181 -1.49 27.14 -2.60
C ASN A 181 -1.76 28.07 -1.42
N TYR A 182 -1.13 29.25 -1.50
CA TYR A 182 -1.61 30.45 -0.82
C TYR A 182 -2.96 30.85 -1.44
N LEU A 183 -3.77 31.54 -0.62
CA LEU A 183 -5.11 32.08 -0.86
C LEU A 183 -6.23 31.09 -0.54
N GLY A 184 -6.91 31.43 0.56
CA GLY A 184 -7.97 30.65 1.14
C GLY A 184 -9.31 30.78 0.42
N ASN A 185 -10.21 29.88 0.77
CA ASN A 185 -11.43 30.28 1.45
C ASN A 185 -12.07 29.07 2.12
N VAL A 186 -12.52 29.34 3.34
CA VAL A 186 -13.50 28.57 4.11
C VAL A 186 -14.75 28.36 3.25
N MET A 187 -15.23 27.12 3.12
CA MET A 187 -16.66 26.81 3.29
C MET A 187 -16.81 25.34 3.72
N GLN A 188 -17.24 25.19 4.98
CA GLN A 188 -18.05 24.06 5.43
C GLN A 188 -19.37 24.07 4.64
N ASN A 189 -19.94 22.90 4.34
CA ASN A 189 -21.38 22.67 4.22
C ASN A 189 -21.63 21.17 4.45
N TYR A 190 -22.05 20.74 5.65
CA TYR A 190 -23.44 20.52 6.10
C TYR A 190 -24.32 19.85 5.04
N GLY A 191 -24.84 18.67 5.40
CA GLY A 191 -25.86 18.00 4.59
C GLY A 191 -27.20 18.72 4.68
N THR A 192 -28.01 18.54 3.64
CA THR A 192 -29.46 18.68 3.73
C THR A 192 -30.12 17.68 2.80
N SER A 193 -31.03 16.91 3.39
CA SER A 193 -32.06 16.11 2.73
C SER A 193 -32.96 16.99 1.88
N ASN A 194 -33.51 16.47 0.78
CA ASN A 194 -34.87 16.77 0.33
C ASN A 194 -35.36 15.64 -0.57
N ASN A 195 -36.45 15.02 -0.11
CA ASN A 195 -37.34 14.16 -0.88
C ASN A 195 -37.99 14.95 -2.01
N VAL A 196 -38.19 14.31 -3.15
CA VAL A 196 -39.39 14.51 -3.98
C VAL A 196 -39.84 13.11 -4.40
N ASP A 197 -41.03 12.77 -3.91
CA ASP A 197 -41.84 11.61 -4.31
C ASP A 197 -42.31 11.79 -5.75
N ASP A 198 -42.30 10.70 -6.53
CA ASP A 198 -43.25 10.47 -7.62
C ASP A 198 -43.44 8.93 -7.73
N ASP A 199 -44.55 8.46 -7.14
CA ASP A 199 -45.30 7.24 -7.54
C ASP A 199 -45.63 7.36 -9.06
N CYS A 200 -45.85 6.38 -9.92
CA CYS A 200 -46.52 5.06 -9.97
C CYS A 200 -45.99 4.44 -11.30
N ASP A 201 -45.99 3.16 -11.68
CA ASP A 201 -46.98 2.09 -11.57
C ASP A 201 -46.31 0.72 -11.84
N ASP A 202 -46.89 -0.31 -11.25
CA ASP A 202 -46.78 -1.72 -11.61
C ASP A 202 -47.16 -1.97 -13.07
N ASP A 203 -46.46 -2.89 -13.75
CA ASP A 203 -47.16 -3.95 -14.47
C ASP A 203 -46.29 -5.19 -14.72
N ASN A 204 -46.80 -6.30 -14.20
CA ASN A 204 -46.49 -7.66 -14.60
C ASN A 204 -46.64 -7.82 -16.13
N ASN A 205 -45.73 -8.55 -16.78
CA ASN A 205 -46.17 -9.74 -17.52
C ASN A 205 -45.04 -10.73 -17.81
N GLN A 206 -45.38 -11.99 -17.59
CA GLN A 206 -44.67 -13.19 -18.03
C GLN A 206 -44.82 -13.38 -19.54
N GLN A 207 -43.74 -13.75 -20.22
CA GLN A 207 -43.64 -14.94 -21.08
C GLN A 207 -42.22 -15.15 -21.60
#